data_AF-A0A929C224-F1
#
_entry.id   AF-A0A929C224-F1
#
_cell.length_a   1.000
_cell.length_b   1.000
_cell.length_c   1.000
_cell.angle_alpha   90.00
_cell.angle_beta   90.00
_cell.angle_gamma   90.00
#
_symmetry.space_group_name_H-M   'P 1'
#
loop_
_entity.id
_entity.type
_entity.pdbx_description
1 polymer ?
#
loop_
_entity_poly.entity_id
_entity_poly.type
_entity_poly.pdbx_seq_one_letter_code
_entity_poly.pdbx_strand_id
1 'polypeptide(L)'
;CLGMTFENDEKRREYFLEKLRDKLKDPEFRKIEGFPIGEDEDILALSDPPYYTACPNPFIEDFIKQYGKPYDPNVPYSREPFAADVSEGKNDPIYNAHSYHTKVPHKAIMRYILHYTEPGDIVFDGFCGTGMTGVAAALCEDPSSDKTPTATKRSRRQRWAILSDLSPIATFIASNLLRPIDRRDFLAAVEKIYADIEAEFGHLYLTRHSGWKVRDRKGVEHKHYQHRSDQQGSVEFTLYSDVVRCPECTAETTLYTVAIDEQNDSLRSDLKCPHCKALVQESKWEPVHTTSFDPVLKQTIRQLRIEPVLINYTIGSTRYEKLPDDQDRQLLETASNLLNSHGLPSIALINGKETQRNVPIGITHLHQFFTPREHLFVAALWHHIQNYPDNNLRQMLLLALTASLPYTSRMRRFRADRKGGGPLSGTLYVSSLITPPHVLKTFRRNASTIANSLTPPVDPHRGHVISTQDSGHLQQIPDSSVDYVFTDPPFGHNFDYSELNFFWEGLLGAVTNQKAEAIVSTSQGKGIDEYRELMERSFSEYY
;
A
#
# COMPACT_ATOMS: atom_id res chain seq x y z
N CYS A 1 18.90 17.50 -17.01
CA CYS A 1 17.88 17.64 -15.95
C CYS A 1 17.77 19.12 -15.60
N LEU A 2 16.64 19.77 -15.89
CA LEU A 2 16.41 21.21 -15.67
C LEU A 2 17.54 22.12 -16.21
N GLY A 3 17.90 21.93 -17.49
CA GLY A 3 18.97 22.69 -18.15
C GLY A 3 20.41 22.29 -17.75
N MET A 4 20.57 21.39 -16.78
CA MET A 4 21.89 20.90 -16.31
C MET A 4 22.24 19.52 -16.89
N THR A 5 23.53 19.25 -17.07
CA THR A 5 24.06 17.93 -17.48
C THR A 5 24.76 17.27 -16.30
N PHE A 6 24.53 15.97 -16.13
CA PHE A 6 25.13 15.15 -15.07
C PHE A 6 25.77 13.90 -15.69
N GLU A 7 26.76 13.32 -15.01
CA GLU A 7 27.44 12.09 -15.46
C GLU A 7 26.47 10.90 -15.57
N ASN A 8 25.58 10.78 -14.59
CA ASN A 8 24.55 9.73 -14.52
C ASN A 8 23.40 10.18 -13.61
N ASP A 9 22.36 9.34 -13.50
CA ASP A 9 21.16 9.66 -12.71
C ASP A 9 21.44 9.76 -11.19
N GLU A 10 22.43 9.01 -10.70
CA GLU A 10 22.85 9.04 -9.29
C GLU A 10 23.49 10.38 -8.94
N LYS A 11 24.39 10.90 -9.78
CA LYS A 11 25.00 12.23 -9.60
C LYS A 11 24.01 13.37 -9.71
N ARG A 12 22.98 13.24 -10.55
CA ARG A 12 21.83 14.16 -10.52
C ARG A 12 21.17 14.11 -9.15
N ARG A 13 20.79 12.92 -8.68
CA ARG A 13 20.05 12.77 -7.42
C ARG A 13 20.85 13.31 -6.24
N GLU A 14 22.14 12.99 -6.12
CA GLU A 14 23.03 13.52 -5.07
C GLU A 14 22.99 15.07 -5.03
N TYR A 15 23.19 15.73 -6.17
CA TYR A 15 23.19 17.18 -6.27
C TYR A 15 21.88 17.82 -5.80
N PHE A 16 20.73 17.29 -6.24
CA PHE A 16 19.43 17.83 -5.85
C PHE A 16 19.02 17.46 -4.42
N LEU A 17 19.50 16.33 -3.90
CA LEU A 17 19.31 15.97 -2.49
C LEU A 17 20.06 16.91 -1.56
N GLU A 18 21.27 17.33 -1.91
CA GLU A 18 22.01 18.33 -1.13
C GLU A 18 21.23 19.65 -1.06
N LYS A 19 20.67 20.10 -2.19
CA LYS A 19 19.79 21.28 -2.22
C LYS A 19 18.53 21.11 -1.38
N LEU A 20 17.88 19.95 -1.48
CA LEU A 20 16.69 19.66 -0.68
C LEU A 20 17.02 19.63 0.81
N ARG A 21 18.15 19.03 1.19
CA ARG A 21 18.67 19.01 2.56
C ARG A 21 18.92 20.43 3.09
N ASP A 22 19.42 21.34 2.26
CA ASP A 22 19.57 22.74 2.65
C ASP A 22 18.22 23.45 2.81
N LYS A 23 17.23 23.14 1.97
CA LYS A 23 15.86 23.65 2.12
C LYS A 23 15.18 23.15 3.40
N LEU A 24 15.40 21.90 3.78
CA LEU A 24 14.83 21.32 5.01
C LEU A 24 15.35 21.97 6.30
N LYS A 25 16.51 22.63 6.25
CA LYS A 25 17.04 23.44 7.37
C LYS A 25 16.32 24.78 7.54
N ASP A 26 15.62 25.25 6.51
CA ASP A 26 14.86 26.51 6.55
C ASP A 26 13.56 26.31 7.34
N PRO A 27 13.39 26.98 8.50
CA PRO A 27 12.17 26.86 9.29
C PRO A 27 10.92 27.33 8.55
N GLU A 28 11.04 28.29 7.63
CA GLU A 28 9.88 28.77 6.86
C GLU A 28 9.41 27.74 5.85
N PHE A 29 10.34 26.98 5.25
CA PHE A 29 10.02 25.87 4.37
C PHE A 29 9.28 24.75 5.12
N ARG A 30 9.69 24.43 6.36
CA ARG A 30 8.99 23.45 7.21
C ARG A 30 7.62 23.93 7.74
N LYS A 31 7.35 25.24 7.69
CA LYS A 31 6.07 25.83 8.14
C LYS A 31 4.98 25.83 7.06
N ILE A 32 5.31 25.47 5.81
CA ILE A 32 4.31 25.30 4.75
C ILE A 32 3.19 24.39 5.27
N GLU A 33 1.94 24.81 5.14
CA GLU A 33 0.81 24.03 5.66
C GLU A 33 0.75 22.67 4.95
N GLY A 34 0.37 21.64 5.69
CA GLY A 34 0.35 20.27 5.17
C GLY A 34 1.73 19.61 5.02
N PHE A 35 2.83 20.25 5.47
CA PHE A 35 4.14 19.61 5.50
C PHE A 35 4.08 18.25 6.21
N PRO A 36 4.62 17.17 5.63
CA PRO A 36 4.50 15.83 6.18
C PRO A 36 5.25 15.67 7.50
N ILE A 37 4.75 14.78 8.35
CA ILE A 37 5.33 14.47 9.65
C ILE A 37 6.37 13.37 9.46
N GLY A 38 7.65 13.69 9.63
CA GLY A 38 8.77 12.75 9.51
C GLY A 38 10.11 13.43 9.78
N GLU A 39 11.16 12.63 9.95
CA GLU A 39 12.53 13.14 10.08
C GLU A 39 13.09 13.53 8.70
N ASP A 40 14.07 14.44 8.67
CA ASP A 40 14.66 14.90 7.40
C ASP A 40 15.26 13.75 6.59
N GLU A 41 15.89 12.78 7.26
CA GLU A 41 16.49 11.63 6.57
C GLU A 41 15.44 10.72 5.95
N ASP A 42 14.26 10.57 6.56
CA ASP A 42 13.17 9.77 6.00
C ASP A 42 12.60 10.47 4.75
N ILE A 43 12.39 11.80 4.81
CA ILE A 43 11.97 12.62 3.67
C ILE A 43 13.00 12.52 2.53
N LEU A 44 14.29 12.66 2.83
CA LEU A 44 15.37 12.58 1.84
C LEU A 44 15.51 11.16 1.26
N ALA A 45 15.31 10.12 2.05
CA ALA A 45 15.38 8.72 1.62
C ALA A 45 14.25 8.36 0.65
N LEU A 46 13.04 8.87 0.87
CA LEU A 46 11.90 8.72 -0.03
C LEU A 46 12.05 9.55 -1.31
N SER A 47 12.67 10.72 -1.22
CA SER A 47 12.72 11.69 -2.32
C SER A 47 13.65 11.26 -3.48
N ASP A 48 13.28 11.70 -4.67
CA ASP A 48 14.08 11.61 -5.90
C ASP A 48 14.08 12.95 -6.66
N PRO A 49 14.69 14.00 -6.07
CA PRO A 49 14.59 15.35 -6.59
C PRO A 49 15.45 15.54 -7.87
N PRO A 50 14.99 16.33 -8.84
CA PRO A 50 13.89 17.28 -8.71
C PRO A 50 12.52 16.69 -9.02
N TYR A 51 12.45 15.46 -9.53
CA TYR A 51 11.23 14.85 -10.06
C TYR A 51 10.19 14.49 -9.01
N TYR A 52 10.63 14.15 -7.80
CA TYR A 52 9.75 13.86 -6.66
C TYR A 52 10.42 14.26 -5.35
N THR A 53 9.68 14.95 -4.49
CA THR A 53 10.04 15.15 -3.08
C THR A 53 8.92 14.68 -2.18
N ALA A 54 9.25 13.97 -1.11
CA ALA A 54 8.31 13.53 -0.06
C ALA A 54 7.94 14.67 0.90
N CYS A 55 7.92 15.91 0.39
CA CYS A 55 7.59 17.17 1.03
C CYS A 55 7.29 18.20 -0.09
N PRO A 56 6.96 19.48 0.21
CA PRO A 56 6.85 20.50 -0.83
C PRO A 56 8.07 20.52 -1.74
N ASN A 57 7.87 20.52 -3.06
CA ASN A 57 8.95 20.37 -4.02
C ASN A 57 9.52 21.75 -4.40
N PRO A 58 10.74 22.10 -3.98
CA PRO A 58 11.29 23.44 -4.21
C PRO A 58 11.77 23.65 -5.66
N PHE A 59 11.67 22.65 -6.54
CA PHE A 59 12.19 22.68 -7.90
C PHE A 59 11.11 22.84 -8.98
N ILE A 60 9.84 23.03 -8.60
CA ILE A 60 8.74 23.16 -9.56
C ILE A 60 8.91 24.40 -10.44
N GLU A 61 9.34 25.53 -9.87
CA GLU A 61 9.60 26.75 -10.64
C GLU A 61 10.65 26.52 -11.74
N ASP A 62 11.72 25.79 -11.44
CA ASP A 62 12.77 25.43 -12.41
C ASP A 62 12.25 24.47 -13.49
N PHE A 63 11.34 23.55 -13.12
CA PHE A 63 10.64 22.68 -14.08
C PHE A 63 9.81 23.51 -15.07
N ILE A 64 9.03 24.47 -14.57
CA ILE A 64 8.21 25.36 -15.40
C ILE A 64 9.09 26.23 -16.31
N LYS A 65 10.20 26.78 -15.80
CA LYS A 65 11.16 27.53 -16.63
C LYS A 65 11.73 26.71 -17.78
N GLN A 66 11.94 25.41 -17.56
CA GLN A 66 12.53 24.51 -18.55
C GLN A 66 11.53 24.00 -19.59
N TYR A 67 10.29 23.73 -19.17
CA TYR A 67 9.31 22.98 -19.98
C TYR A 67 8.04 23.77 -20.32
N GLY A 68 7.74 24.81 -19.56
CA GLY A 68 6.57 25.66 -19.75
C GLY A 68 6.76 26.71 -20.85
N LYS A 69 5.68 27.41 -21.14
CA LYS A 69 5.62 28.53 -22.07
C LYS A 69 4.87 29.69 -21.41
N PRO A 70 5.27 30.95 -21.65
CA PRO A 70 4.53 32.09 -21.11
C PRO A 70 3.09 32.11 -21.64
N TYR A 71 2.14 32.46 -20.78
CA TYR A 71 0.76 32.71 -21.18
C TYR A 71 0.69 33.92 -22.14
N ASP A 72 0.06 33.72 -23.31
CA ASP A 72 -0.21 34.79 -24.27
C ASP A 72 -1.73 35.06 -24.34
N PRO A 73 -2.22 36.16 -23.74
CA PRO A 73 -3.66 36.49 -23.74
C PRO A 73 -4.20 36.81 -25.14
N ASN A 74 -3.34 37.02 -26.14
CA ASN A 74 -3.75 37.30 -27.51
C ASN A 74 -4.04 36.02 -28.31
N VAL A 75 -3.65 34.85 -27.81
CA VAL A 75 -3.96 33.57 -28.45
C VAL A 75 -5.34 33.12 -27.96
N PRO A 76 -6.39 33.16 -28.81
CA PRO A 76 -7.73 32.77 -28.38
C PRO A 76 -7.75 31.27 -28.09
N TYR A 77 -8.19 30.90 -26.89
CA TYR A 77 -8.51 29.51 -26.58
C TYR A 77 -9.84 29.13 -27.25
N SER A 78 -9.81 28.07 -28.06
CA SER A 78 -10.99 27.55 -28.75
C SER A 78 -10.97 26.02 -28.72
N ARG A 79 -11.66 25.45 -27.74
CA ARG A 79 -11.94 24.02 -27.63
C ARG A 79 -13.41 23.83 -27.28
N GLU A 80 -14.09 23.00 -28.05
CA GLU A 80 -15.46 22.59 -27.71
C GLU A 80 -15.46 21.70 -26.45
N PRO A 81 -16.56 21.65 -25.68
CA PRO A 81 -16.67 20.70 -24.58
C PRO A 81 -16.52 19.25 -25.06
N PHE A 82 -15.76 18.45 -24.31
CA PHE A 82 -15.60 17.02 -24.58
C PHE A 82 -16.91 16.26 -24.32
N ALA A 83 -17.58 15.84 -25.39
CA ALA A 83 -18.92 15.25 -25.33
C ALA A 83 -18.97 13.72 -25.57
N ALA A 84 -17.83 13.01 -25.50
CA ALA A 84 -17.79 11.57 -25.72
C ALA A 84 -17.81 10.78 -24.41
N ASP A 85 -18.55 9.66 -24.38
CA ASP A 85 -18.59 8.78 -23.22
C ASP A 85 -17.20 8.19 -22.90
N VAL A 86 -16.79 8.31 -21.64
CA VAL A 86 -15.54 7.74 -21.13
C VAL A 86 -15.84 6.56 -20.23
N SER A 87 -15.61 5.36 -20.76
CA SER A 87 -15.67 4.12 -20.00
C SER A 87 -14.39 3.31 -20.25
N GLU A 88 -13.69 3.00 -19.18
CA GLU A 88 -12.48 2.19 -19.18
C GLU A 88 -12.50 1.21 -18.00
N GLY A 89 -12.03 -0.01 -18.24
CA GLY A 89 -11.97 -1.05 -17.21
C GLY A 89 -10.80 -0.86 -16.24
N LYS A 90 -10.88 -1.53 -15.09
CA LYS A 90 -9.85 -1.50 -14.02
C LYS A 90 -8.81 -2.62 -14.13
N ASN A 91 -8.74 -3.31 -15.28
CA ASN A 91 -7.89 -4.49 -15.46
C ASN A 91 -6.49 -4.16 -16.02
N ASP A 92 -6.19 -2.88 -16.23
CA ASP A 92 -4.89 -2.47 -16.76
C ASP A 92 -3.75 -2.78 -15.76
N PRO A 93 -2.58 -3.28 -16.22
CA PRO A 93 -1.44 -3.54 -15.33
C PRO A 93 -1.03 -2.34 -14.48
N ILE A 94 -1.01 -1.11 -15.03
CA ILE A 94 -0.65 0.11 -14.28
C ILE A 94 -1.69 0.43 -13.21
N TYR A 95 -2.97 0.16 -13.50
CA TYR A 95 -4.02 0.31 -12.50
C TYR A 95 -3.80 -0.67 -11.33
N ASN A 96 -3.44 -1.92 -11.63
CA ASN A 96 -3.30 -3.01 -10.67
C ASN A 96 -1.92 -3.11 -9.99
N ALA A 97 -0.94 -2.30 -10.40
CA ALA A 97 0.42 -2.32 -9.84
C ALA A 97 0.46 -2.10 -8.32
N HIS A 98 -0.35 -1.17 -7.82
CA HIS A 98 -0.54 -0.92 -6.39
C HIS A 98 -2.01 -0.56 -6.14
N SER A 99 -2.64 -1.21 -5.18
CA SER A 99 -3.99 -0.88 -4.75
C SER A 99 -4.00 0.43 -3.96
N TYR A 100 -5.01 1.27 -4.16
CA TYR A 100 -5.22 2.49 -3.38
C TYR A 100 -6.72 2.76 -3.22
N HIS A 101 -7.10 3.57 -2.24
CA HIS A 101 -8.51 3.76 -1.83
C HIS A 101 -9.40 4.26 -2.96
N THR A 102 -8.92 5.25 -3.71
CA THR A 102 -9.58 5.82 -4.88
C THR A 102 -8.57 5.94 -6.02
N LYS A 103 -8.89 5.34 -7.17
CA LYS A 103 -8.03 5.38 -8.35
C LYS A 103 -8.86 5.39 -9.61
N VAL A 104 -8.58 6.33 -10.50
CA VAL A 104 -9.19 6.45 -11.82
C VAL A 104 -8.26 5.85 -12.88
N PRO A 105 -8.75 5.08 -13.87
CA PRO A 105 -7.91 4.56 -14.95
C PRO A 105 -7.29 5.69 -15.79
N HIS A 106 -5.96 5.65 -16.02
CA HIS A 106 -5.23 6.68 -16.77
C HIS A 106 -5.78 6.85 -18.19
N LYS A 107 -6.26 5.76 -18.81
CA LYS A 107 -6.86 5.79 -20.16
C LYS A 107 -8.11 6.66 -20.24
N ALA A 108 -8.83 6.83 -19.14
CA ALA A 108 -9.97 7.75 -19.08
C ALA A 108 -9.47 9.21 -19.07
N ILE A 109 -8.52 9.52 -18.19
CA ILE A 109 -7.90 10.84 -18.04
C ILE A 109 -7.22 11.28 -19.35
N MET A 110 -6.52 10.36 -20.01
CA MET A 110 -5.80 10.61 -21.26
C MET A 110 -6.69 11.17 -22.37
N ARG A 111 -7.98 10.82 -22.41
CA ARG A 111 -8.91 11.37 -23.40
C ARG A 111 -9.14 12.87 -23.21
N TYR A 112 -9.25 13.32 -21.95
CA TYR A 112 -9.39 14.74 -21.63
C TYR A 112 -8.10 15.51 -21.93
N ILE A 113 -6.94 14.96 -21.53
CA ILE A 113 -5.63 15.56 -21.84
C ILE A 113 -5.46 15.70 -23.37
N LEU A 114 -5.71 14.64 -24.15
CA LEU A 114 -5.58 14.65 -25.61
C LEU A 114 -6.54 15.63 -26.30
N HIS A 115 -7.66 15.97 -25.66
CA HIS A 115 -8.66 16.86 -26.21
C HIS A 115 -8.38 18.34 -25.89
N TYR A 116 -8.05 18.64 -24.64
CA TYR A 116 -7.89 20.01 -24.17
C TYR A 116 -6.47 20.56 -24.30
N THR A 117 -5.46 19.71 -24.53
CA THR A 117 -4.05 20.12 -24.54
C THR A 117 -3.34 19.73 -25.84
N GLU A 118 -2.25 20.44 -26.15
CA GLU A 118 -1.29 20.11 -27.18
C GLU A 118 -0.03 19.43 -26.60
N PRO A 119 0.76 18.73 -27.43
CA PRO A 119 2.09 18.25 -27.06
C PRO A 119 2.98 19.31 -26.39
N GLY A 120 3.57 18.97 -25.25
CA GLY A 120 4.44 19.87 -24.49
C GLY A 120 3.71 20.87 -23.59
N ASP A 121 2.38 20.85 -23.53
CA ASP A 121 1.62 21.59 -22.53
C ASP A 121 1.83 21.00 -21.13
N ILE A 122 1.76 21.85 -20.10
CA ILE A 122 1.82 21.48 -18.68
C ILE A 122 0.41 21.21 -18.15
N VAL A 123 0.18 19.97 -17.71
CA VAL A 123 -1.02 19.55 -17.00
C VAL A 123 -0.76 19.58 -15.49
N PHE A 124 -1.64 20.23 -14.73
CA PHE A 124 -1.58 20.26 -13.28
C PHE A 124 -2.70 19.42 -12.65
N ASP A 125 -2.36 18.68 -11.59
CA ASP A 125 -3.31 17.96 -10.73
C ASP A 125 -2.91 18.12 -9.26
N GLY A 126 -3.69 18.92 -8.52
CA GLY A 126 -3.49 19.16 -7.09
C GLY A 126 -4.09 18.11 -6.15
N PHE A 127 -4.79 17.10 -6.67
CA PHE A 127 -5.31 15.98 -5.89
C PHE A 127 -4.95 14.67 -6.58
N CYS A 128 -3.67 14.52 -6.92
CA CYS A 128 -3.25 13.54 -7.91
C CYS A 128 -3.42 12.09 -7.45
N GLY A 129 -3.56 11.84 -6.14
CA GLY A 129 -3.58 10.53 -5.55
C GLY A 129 -2.37 9.71 -6.03
N THR A 130 -2.64 8.54 -6.61
CA THR A 130 -1.58 7.68 -7.18
C THR A 130 -0.96 8.19 -8.49
N GLY A 131 -1.22 9.42 -8.92
CA GLY A 131 -0.55 10.07 -10.05
C GLY A 131 -1.04 9.64 -11.44
N MET A 132 -2.30 9.18 -11.54
CA MET A 132 -2.83 8.66 -12.81
C MET A 132 -2.92 9.73 -13.90
N THR A 133 -3.02 11.01 -13.52
CA THR A 133 -2.91 12.15 -14.44
C THR A 133 -1.51 12.25 -15.06
N GLY A 134 -0.44 12.07 -14.27
CA GLY A 134 0.92 12.04 -14.81
C GLY A 134 1.17 10.83 -15.72
N VAL A 135 0.64 9.65 -15.35
CA VAL A 135 0.69 8.45 -16.22
C VAL A 135 -0.03 8.75 -17.55
N ALA A 136 -1.20 9.37 -17.51
CA ALA A 136 -1.95 9.73 -18.70
C ALA A 136 -1.20 10.75 -19.57
N ALA A 137 -0.58 11.77 -18.96
CA ALA A 137 0.23 12.78 -19.64
C ALA A 137 1.44 12.14 -20.35
N ALA A 138 2.13 11.22 -19.68
CA ALA A 138 3.29 10.50 -20.23
C ALA A 138 2.89 9.56 -21.39
N LEU A 139 1.75 8.87 -21.28
CA LEU A 139 1.31 7.86 -22.25
C LEU A 139 0.45 8.41 -23.39
N CYS A 140 0.35 9.73 -23.55
CA CYS A 140 -0.43 10.32 -24.65
C CYS A 140 0.04 9.93 -26.07
N GLU A 141 1.26 9.39 -26.21
CA GLU A 141 1.77 8.84 -27.48
C GLU A 141 1.42 7.36 -27.71
N ASP A 142 0.90 6.66 -26.70
CA ASP A 142 0.57 5.23 -26.75
C ASP A 142 -0.55 4.94 -27.78
N PRO A 143 -0.54 3.79 -28.49
CA PRO A 143 -1.59 3.44 -29.44
C PRO A 143 -3.01 3.42 -28.86
N SER A 144 -3.20 3.20 -27.56
CA SER A 144 -4.52 3.30 -26.92
C SER A 144 -5.15 4.70 -27.00
N SER A 145 -4.36 5.73 -27.34
CA SER A 145 -4.84 7.06 -27.75
C SER A 145 -5.77 7.04 -28.98
N ASP A 146 -5.76 5.97 -29.79
CA ASP A 146 -6.64 5.76 -30.95
C ASP A 146 -8.14 5.85 -30.62
N LYS A 147 -8.50 5.63 -29.35
CA LYS A 147 -9.90 5.72 -28.90
C LYS A 147 -10.40 7.15 -28.69
N THR A 148 -9.54 8.16 -28.80
CA THR A 148 -9.92 9.56 -28.61
C THR A 148 -10.29 10.19 -29.96
N PRO A 149 -11.55 10.56 -30.21
CA PRO A 149 -11.99 11.03 -31.54
C PRO A 149 -11.23 12.25 -32.07
N THR A 150 -10.76 13.12 -31.16
CA THR A 150 -10.02 14.33 -31.51
C THR A 150 -8.52 14.14 -31.63
N ALA A 151 -7.98 12.96 -31.27
CA ALA A 151 -6.54 12.72 -31.29
C ALA A 151 -6.05 12.40 -32.70
N THR A 152 -5.24 13.29 -33.27
CA THR A 152 -4.53 13.07 -34.53
C THR A 152 -3.13 12.51 -34.27
N LYS A 153 -2.44 12.00 -35.30
CA LYS A 153 -1.03 11.58 -35.18
C LYS A 153 -0.10 12.71 -34.70
N ARG A 154 -0.45 13.98 -34.94
CA ARG A 154 0.34 15.15 -34.52
C ARG A 154 0.14 15.49 -33.04
N SER A 155 -1.05 15.23 -32.48
CA SER A 155 -1.38 15.52 -31.07
C SER A 155 -0.97 14.40 -30.10
N ARG A 156 -0.34 13.32 -30.60
CA ARG A 156 0.09 12.12 -29.84
C ARG A 156 1.55 12.21 -29.44
N ARG A 157 1.81 13.02 -28.43
CA ARG A 157 3.10 13.16 -27.78
C ARG A 157 2.87 13.41 -26.29
N GLN A 158 3.88 13.21 -25.48
CA GLN A 158 3.81 13.46 -24.04
C GLN A 158 3.39 14.91 -23.73
N ARG A 159 2.66 15.03 -22.62
CA ARG A 159 2.46 16.31 -21.91
C ARG A 159 3.37 16.30 -20.69
N TRP A 160 3.68 17.49 -20.20
CA TRP A 160 4.36 17.64 -18.93
C TRP A 160 3.33 17.61 -17.81
N ALA A 161 3.70 17.12 -16.63
CA ALA A 161 2.80 17.04 -15.49
C ALA A 161 3.40 17.65 -14.22
N ILE A 162 2.62 18.50 -13.55
CA ILE A 162 2.87 18.89 -12.17
C ILE A 162 1.82 18.19 -11.32
N LEU A 163 2.26 17.34 -10.40
CA LEU A 163 1.38 16.57 -9.53
C LEU A 163 1.59 16.99 -8.08
N SER A 164 0.50 17.19 -7.34
CA SER A 164 0.53 17.41 -5.90
C SER A 164 -0.51 16.54 -5.22
N ASP A 165 -0.14 16.01 -4.06
CA ASP A 165 -1.07 15.38 -3.11
C ASP A 165 -0.53 15.57 -1.69
N LEU A 166 -1.44 15.67 -0.72
CA LEU A 166 -1.08 15.80 0.69
C LEU A 166 -0.41 14.52 1.22
N SER A 167 -0.71 13.36 0.64
CA SER A 167 -0.28 12.05 1.14
C SER A 167 1.10 11.62 0.63
N PRO A 168 2.05 11.33 1.54
CA PRO A 168 3.31 10.67 1.19
C PRO A 168 3.14 9.33 0.46
N ILE A 169 2.23 8.43 0.86
CA ILE A 169 2.07 7.15 0.12
C ILE A 169 1.51 7.38 -1.29
N ALA A 170 0.60 8.33 -1.47
CA ALA A 170 0.00 8.64 -2.77
C ALA A 170 1.08 9.13 -3.76
N THR A 171 1.83 10.14 -3.36
CA THR A 171 2.92 10.73 -4.16
C THR A 171 4.11 9.77 -4.33
N PHE A 172 4.41 8.93 -3.34
CA PHE A 172 5.36 7.83 -3.47
C PHE A 172 4.94 6.85 -4.57
N ILE A 173 3.67 6.40 -4.59
CA ILE A 173 3.15 5.53 -5.65
C ILE A 173 3.25 6.24 -7.00
N ALA A 174 2.81 7.49 -7.09
CA ALA A 174 2.87 8.31 -8.31
C ALA A 174 4.29 8.36 -8.89
N SER A 175 5.28 8.65 -8.04
CA SER A 175 6.69 8.72 -8.46
C SER A 175 7.21 7.40 -9.01
N ASN A 176 6.82 6.27 -8.44
CA ASN A 176 7.28 4.96 -8.86
C ASN A 176 6.56 4.43 -10.10
N LEU A 177 5.30 4.80 -10.33
CA LEU A 177 4.61 4.49 -11.59
C LEU A 177 5.23 5.22 -12.78
N LEU A 178 5.90 6.35 -12.54
CA LEU A 178 6.56 7.17 -13.56
C LEU A 178 8.09 6.99 -13.56
N ARG A 179 8.63 6.10 -12.73
CA ARG A 179 10.07 5.89 -12.57
C ARG A 179 10.63 5.09 -13.76
N PRO A 180 11.70 5.56 -14.43
CA PRO A 180 12.31 4.81 -15.52
C PRO A 180 13.17 3.66 -14.96
N ILE A 181 12.64 2.44 -14.98
CA ILE A 181 13.31 1.22 -14.51
C ILE A 181 13.22 0.11 -15.55
N ASP A 182 14.32 -0.60 -15.76
CA ASP A 182 14.33 -1.83 -16.57
C ASP A 182 13.64 -2.96 -15.80
N ARG A 183 12.67 -3.59 -16.46
CA ARG A 183 11.88 -4.69 -15.89
C ARG A 183 12.75 -5.87 -15.44
N ARG A 184 13.80 -6.21 -16.20
CA ARG A 184 14.67 -7.35 -15.91
C ARG A 184 15.53 -7.06 -14.68
N ASP A 185 16.07 -5.86 -14.58
CA ASP A 185 16.87 -5.45 -13.42
C ASP A 185 16.04 -5.45 -12.14
N PHE A 186 14.80 -4.94 -12.21
CA PHE A 186 13.85 -5.02 -11.10
C PHE A 186 13.54 -6.46 -10.69
N LEU A 187 13.21 -7.34 -11.64
CA LEU A 187 12.94 -8.74 -11.34
C LEU A 187 14.19 -9.46 -10.79
N ALA A 188 15.38 -9.17 -11.31
CA ALA A 188 16.62 -9.73 -10.78
C ALA A 188 16.88 -9.29 -9.33
N ALA A 189 16.60 -8.02 -9.00
CA ALA A 189 16.69 -7.51 -7.64
C ALA A 189 15.70 -8.22 -6.69
N VAL A 190 14.46 -8.44 -7.14
CA VAL A 190 13.42 -9.17 -6.40
C VAL A 190 13.86 -10.60 -6.11
N GLU A 191 14.35 -11.33 -7.11
CA GLU A 191 14.79 -12.72 -6.95
C GLU A 191 16.02 -12.82 -6.04
N LYS A 192 16.94 -11.85 -6.09
CA LYS A 192 18.08 -11.80 -5.18
C LYS A 192 17.62 -11.68 -3.73
N ILE A 193 16.78 -10.68 -3.41
CA ILE A 193 16.26 -10.49 -2.04
C ILE A 193 15.44 -11.71 -1.60
N TYR A 194 14.64 -12.28 -2.49
CA TYR A 194 13.86 -13.48 -2.20
C TYR A 194 14.79 -14.64 -1.79
N ALA A 195 15.84 -14.91 -2.57
CA ALA A 195 16.79 -15.99 -2.32
C ALA A 195 17.59 -15.79 -1.03
N ASP A 196 18.03 -14.56 -0.76
CA ASP A 196 18.78 -14.22 0.46
C ASP A 196 17.94 -14.51 1.72
N ILE A 197 16.67 -14.05 1.73
CA ILE A 197 15.77 -14.27 2.87
C ILE A 197 15.31 -15.73 2.97
N GLU A 198 15.11 -16.42 1.84
CA GLU A 198 14.75 -17.84 1.84
C GLU A 198 15.89 -18.70 2.41
N ALA A 199 17.15 -18.36 2.13
CA ALA A 199 18.31 -19.03 2.71
C ALA A 199 18.40 -18.83 4.24
N GLU A 200 18.04 -17.63 4.73
CA GLU A 200 18.12 -17.30 6.16
C GLU A 200 16.94 -17.83 6.97
N PHE A 201 15.71 -17.52 6.54
CA PHE A 201 14.50 -17.76 7.32
C PHE A 201 13.53 -18.77 6.68
N GLY A 202 13.77 -19.22 5.44
CA GLY A 202 12.81 -20.03 4.67
C GLY A 202 12.34 -21.31 5.36
N HIS A 203 13.16 -21.88 6.24
CA HIS A 203 12.82 -23.05 7.06
C HIS A 203 11.58 -22.83 7.97
N LEU A 204 11.26 -21.58 8.34
CA LEU A 204 10.09 -21.22 9.16
C LEU A 204 8.76 -21.30 8.40
N TYR A 205 8.80 -21.45 7.07
CA TYR A 205 7.64 -21.76 6.22
C TYR A 205 7.56 -23.24 5.82
N LEU A 206 8.33 -24.12 6.47
CA LEU A 206 8.20 -25.57 6.27
C LEU A 206 7.25 -26.19 7.29
N THR A 207 6.54 -27.23 6.87
CA THR A 207 5.74 -28.09 7.76
C THR A 207 5.94 -29.54 7.36
N ARG A 208 5.90 -30.44 8.34
CA ARG A 208 5.82 -31.89 8.09
C ARG A 208 4.50 -32.25 7.39
N HIS A 209 4.57 -33.21 6.46
CA HIS A 209 3.40 -33.80 5.83
C HIS A 209 2.65 -34.69 6.82
N SER A 210 1.47 -34.24 7.29
CA SER A 210 0.60 -34.97 8.22
C SER A 210 -0.88 -34.67 8.00
N GLY A 211 -1.23 -34.28 6.77
CA GLY A 211 -2.53 -33.71 6.44
C GLY A 211 -3.23 -34.42 5.27
N TRP A 212 -4.39 -33.88 4.92
CA TRP A 212 -5.21 -34.35 3.81
C TRP A 212 -5.09 -33.43 2.60
N LYS A 213 -5.42 -33.93 1.41
CA LYS A 213 -5.47 -33.09 0.21
C LYS A 213 -6.65 -32.13 0.31
N VAL A 214 -6.45 -30.87 -0.08
CA VAL A 214 -7.52 -29.85 -0.05
C VAL A 214 -8.76 -30.29 -0.84
N ARG A 215 -8.55 -30.96 -1.98
CA ARG A 215 -9.65 -31.48 -2.82
C ARG A 215 -10.48 -32.59 -2.14
N ASP A 216 -9.90 -33.30 -1.18
CA ASP A 216 -10.53 -34.44 -0.51
C ASP A 216 -11.14 -34.01 0.85
N ARG A 217 -11.01 -32.72 1.24
CA ARG A 217 -11.33 -32.22 2.58
C ARG A 217 -12.74 -32.54 3.08
N LYS A 218 -13.73 -32.67 2.20
CA LYS A 218 -15.12 -32.96 2.58
C LYS A 218 -15.39 -34.44 2.85
N GLY A 219 -14.53 -35.32 2.35
CA GLY A 219 -14.70 -36.78 2.42
C GLY A 219 -13.76 -37.48 3.38
N VAL A 220 -12.94 -36.73 4.12
CA VAL A 220 -11.92 -37.28 5.02
C VAL A 220 -12.03 -36.67 6.41
N GLU A 221 -11.64 -37.46 7.41
CA GLU A 221 -11.57 -37.00 8.79
C GLU A 221 -10.39 -36.04 8.97
N HIS A 222 -10.62 -34.89 9.61
CA HIS A 222 -9.58 -33.90 9.85
C HIS A 222 -8.79 -34.27 11.10
N LYS A 223 -7.68 -34.97 10.91
CA LYS A 223 -6.77 -35.43 11.97
C LYS A 223 -5.31 -35.41 11.52
N HIS A 224 -4.40 -35.65 12.46
CA HIS A 224 -3.00 -35.85 12.13
C HIS A 224 -2.79 -37.23 11.48
N TYR A 225 -2.45 -37.24 10.19
CA TYR A 225 -2.15 -38.45 9.44
C TYR A 225 -0.67 -38.84 9.60
N GLN A 226 -0.40 -40.14 9.72
CA GLN A 226 0.96 -40.66 9.65
C GLN A 226 1.33 -40.96 8.19
N HIS A 227 2.42 -40.36 7.72
CA HIS A 227 3.00 -40.65 6.41
C HIS A 227 4.31 -41.42 6.59
N ARG A 228 4.61 -42.32 5.64
CA ARG A 228 5.79 -43.18 5.70
C ARG A 228 7.12 -42.44 5.49
N SER A 229 7.07 -41.18 5.04
CA SER A 229 8.24 -40.34 4.79
C SER A 229 8.19 -39.08 5.65
N ASP A 230 9.37 -38.57 6.02
CA ASP A 230 9.53 -37.26 6.65
C ASP A 230 9.47 -36.12 5.62
N GLN A 231 8.57 -36.27 4.65
CA GLN A 231 8.38 -35.27 3.61
C GLN A 231 7.87 -33.97 4.23
N GLN A 232 8.47 -32.86 3.83
CA GLN A 232 8.03 -31.53 4.20
C GLN A 232 7.33 -30.85 3.03
N GLY A 233 6.47 -29.90 3.35
CA GLY A 233 5.86 -29.01 2.37
C GLY A 233 6.02 -27.54 2.77
N SER A 234 5.88 -26.68 1.78
CA SER A 234 5.95 -25.23 1.94
C SER A 234 4.57 -24.70 2.32
N VAL A 235 4.47 -24.05 3.48
CA VAL A 235 3.26 -23.40 3.97
C VAL A 235 2.84 -22.29 3.01
N GLU A 236 1.55 -22.22 2.70
CA GLU A 236 0.95 -21.19 1.87
C GLU A 236 0.28 -20.11 2.71
N PHE A 237 -0.36 -20.55 3.80
CA PHE A 237 -0.91 -19.69 4.85
C PHE A 237 -1.20 -20.53 6.09
N THR A 238 -1.25 -19.86 7.24
CA THR A 238 -1.79 -20.42 8.48
C THR A 238 -3.10 -19.69 8.79
N LEU A 239 -4.16 -20.44 9.07
CA LEU A 239 -5.41 -19.89 9.58
C LEU A 239 -5.28 -19.73 11.09
N TYR A 240 -5.46 -18.51 11.57
CA TYR A 240 -5.56 -18.22 13.00
C TYR A 240 -6.99 -17.86 13.35
N SER A 241 -7.37 -18.21 14.57
CA SER A 241 -8.67 -17.93 15.14
C SER A 241 -8.52 -17.24 16.48
N ASP A 242 -9.38 -16.25 16.73
CA ASP A 242 -9.58 -15.73 18.08
C ASP A 242 -10.00 -16.87 19.02
N VAL A 243 -9.52 -16.78 20.25
CA VAL A 243 -9.97 -17.62 21.35
C VAL A 243 -11.17 -16.95 22.01
N VAL A 244 -12.21 -17.76 22.23
CA VAL A 244 -13.46 -17.35 22.85
C VAL A 244 -13.77 -18.23 24.06
N ARG A 245 -14.47 -17.65 25.02
CA ARG A 245 -14.92 -18.31 26.25
C ARG A 245 -16.43 -18.53 26.21
N CYS A 246 -16.83 -19.76 26.57
CA CYS A 246 -18.24 -20.10 26.69
C CYS A 246 -18.87 -19.38 27.90
N PRO A 247 -19.98 -18.66 27.75
CA PRO A 247 -20.60 -17.94 28.87
C PRO A 247 -21.25 -18.87 29.91
N GLU A 248 -21.53 -20.12 29.55
CA GLU A 248 -22.23 -21.08 30.44
C GLU A 248 -21.27 -21.88 31.33
N CYS A 249 -20.10 -22.26 30.81
CA CYS A 249 -19.16 -23.12 31.54
C CYS A 249 -17.74 -22.58 31.61
N THR A 250 -17.49 -21.37 31.09
CA THR A 250 -16.19 -20.69 31.07
C THR A 250 -15.06 -21.42 30.34
N ALA A 251 -15.35 -22.55 29.69
CA ALA A 251 -14.36 -23.26 28.88
C ALA A 251 -13.95 -22.40 27.67
N GLU A 252 -12.65 -22.35 27.42
CA GLU A 252 -12.06 -21.65 26.29
C GLU A 252 -11.95 -22.58 25.08
N THR A 253 -12.19 -22.05 23.90
CA THR A 253 -12.06 -22.74 22.61
C THR A 253 -11.72 -21.71 21.53
N THR A 254 -11.39 -22.14 20.32
CA THR A 254 -11.26 -21.22 19.19
C THR A 254 -12.62 -20.93 18.57
N LEU A 255 -12.83 -19.71 18.08
CA LEU A 255 -14.02 -19.36 17.29
C LEU A 255 -14.17 -20.30 16.08
N TYR A 256 -13.05 -20.69 15.45
CA TYR A 256 -13.05 -21.66 14.35
C TYR A 256 -13.79 -22.96 14.71
N THR A 257 -13.46 -23.54 15.87
CA THR A 257 -14.03 -24.81 16.34
C THR A 257 -15.55 -24.75 16.50
N VAL A 258 -16.08 -23.60 16.94
CA VAL A 258 -17.50 -23.48 17.28
C VAL A 258 -18.34 -22.83 16.17
N ALA A 259 -17.74 -22.01 15.31
CA ALA A 259 -18.45 -21.21 14.32
C ALA A 259 -18.33 -21.74 12.88
N ILE A 260 -17.28 -22.49 12.54
CA ILE A 260 -17.12 -23.01 11.18
C ILE A 260 -17.88 -24.33 11.00
N ASP A 261 -18.62 -24.42 9.89
CA ASP A 261 -19.11 -25.66 9.34
C ASP A 261 -18.29 -26.02 8.09
N GLU A 262 -17.34 -26.93 8.26
CA GLU A 262 -16.43 -27.36 7.19
C GLU A 262 -17.11 -28.24 6.14
N GLN A 263 -18.24 -28.88 6.47
CA GLN A 263 -18.97 -29.72 5.52
C GLN A 263 -19.72 -28.84 4.52
N ASN A 264 -20.36 -27.78 5.03
CA ASN A 264 -21.18 -26.86 4.26
C ASN A 264 -20.44 -25.60 3.79
N ASP A 265 -19.17 -25.42 4.19
CA ASP A 265 -18.37 -24.21 3.91
C ASP A 265 -19.12 -22.93 4.34
N SER A 266 -19.66 -22.93 5.56
CA SER A 266 -20.53 -21.87 6.09
C SER A 266 -20.22 -21.53 7.56
N LEU A 267 -20.83 -20.45 8.05
CA LEU A 267 -20.85 -20.10 9.46
C LEU A 267 -22.11 -20.68 10.13
N ARG A 268 -21.97 -21.15 11.36
CA ARG A 268 -23.08 -21.61 12.21
C ARG A 268 -23.79 -20.41 12.84
N SER A 269 -25.12 -20.42 12.89
CA SER A 269 -25.92 -19.37 13.55
C SER A 269 -25.92 -19.48 15.07
N ASP A 270 -25.96 -20.71 15.59
CA ASP A 270 -25.88 -21.02 17.01
C ASP A 270 -24.65 -21.88 17.28
N LEU A 271 -23.85 -21.45 18.24
CA LEU A 271 -22.56 -22.06 18.54
C LEU A 271 -22.74 -23.08 19.65
N LYS A 272 -22.41 -24.34 19.36
CA LYS A 272 -22.48 -25.43 20.34
C LYS A 272 -21.16 -25.55 21.09
N CYS A 273 -21.17 -25.34 22.40
CA CYS A 273 -19.97 -25.48 23.22
C CYS A 273 -19.46 -26.94 23.21
N PRO A 274 -18.17 -27.19 22.91
CA PRO A 274 -17.64 -28.55 22.91
C PRO A 274 -17.56 -29.17 24.30
N HIS A 275 -17.52 -28.35 25.37
CA HIS A 275 -17.40 -28.79 26.76
C HIS A 275 -18.77 -29.09 27.40
N CYS A 276 -19.60 -28.08 27.63
CA CYS A 276 -20.91 -28.27 28.30
C CYS A 276 -22.08 -28.56 27.35
N LYS A 277 -21.85 -28.55 26.03
CA LYS A 277 -22.85 -28.77 24.98
C LYS A 277 -23.97 -27.73 24.88
N ALA A 278 -23.92 -26.65 25.66
CA ALA A 278 -24.85 -25.54 25.54
C ALA A 278 -24.84 -24.93 24.12
N LEU A 279 -26.02 -24.54 23.65
CA LEU A 279 -26.22 -23.78 22.42
C LEU A 279 -26.32 -22.30 22.78
N VAL A 280 -25.39 -21.50 22.25
CA VAL A 280 -25.20 -20.11 22.64
C VAL A 280 -25.03 -19.26 21.37
N GLN A 281 -25.71 -18.12 21.30
CA GLN A 281 -25.53 -17.14 20.22
C GLN A 281 -24.09 -16.60 20.20
N GLU A 282 -23.52 -16.39 19.01
CA GLU A 282 -22.15 -15.90 18.83
C GLU A 282 -21.85 -14.63 19.64
N SER A 283 -22.78 -13.66 19.67
CA SER A 283 -22.62 -12.39 20.38
C SER A 283 -22.45 -12.51 21.90
N LYS A 284 -22.76 -13.67 22.49
CA LYS A 284 -22.59 -13.96 23.92
C LYS A 284 -21.26 -14.63 24.25
N TRP A 285 -20.50 -15.05 23.25
CA TRP A 285 -19.16 -15.61 23.48
C TRP A 285 -18.17 -14.50 23.77
N GLU A 286 -17.41 -14.65 24.85
CA GLU A 286 -16.49 -13.61 25.29
C GLU A 286 -15.11 -13.80 24.65
N PRO A 287 -14.53 -12.77 24.02
CA PRO A 287 -13.14 -12.84 23.54
C PRO A 287 -12.17 -13.01 24.71
N VAL A 288 -11.15 -13.85 24.52
CA VAL A 288 -10.11 -14.09 25.55
C VAL A 288 -8.88 -13.25 25.25
N HIS A 289 -8.52 -12.36 26.16
CA HIS A 289 -7.23 -11.66 26.10
C HIS A 289 -6.15 -12.44 26.82
N THR A 290 -4.93 -12.38 26.28
CA THR A 290 -3.72 -12.86 26.95
C THR A 290 -2.75 -11.71 27.19
N THR A 291 -1.82 -11.95 28.10
CA THR A 291 -0.71 -11.04 28.40
C THR A 291 0.57 -11.70 27.91
N SER A 292 1.31 -11.02 27.03
CA SER A 292 2.55 -11.52 26.43
C SER A 292 3.61 -10.42 26.39
N PHE A 293 4.88 -10.81 26.32
CA PHE A 293 5.98 -9.87 26.11
C PHE A 293 6.06 -9.52 24.62
N ASP A 294 6.00 -8.23 24.29
CA ASP A 294 6.19 -7.72 22.93
C ASP A 294 7.70 -7.52 22.69
N PRO A 295 8.31 -8.27 21.76
CA PRO A 295 9.74 -8.22 21.52
C PRO A 295 10.21 -6.93 20.82
N VAL A 296 9.31 -6.14 20.23
CA VAL A 296 9.66 -4.85 19.61
C VAL A 296 9.52 -3.73 20.63
N LEU A 297 8.44 -3.72 21.42
CA LEU A 297 8.21 -2.70 22.45
C LEU A 297 9.02 -2.95 23.73
N LYS A 298 9.57 -4.16 23.90
CA LYS A 298 10.28 -4.60 25.10
C LYS A 298 9.46 -4.47 26.38
N GLN A 299 8.15 -4.66 26.28
CA GLN A 299 7.21 -4.56 27.40
C GLN A 299 6.13 -5.62 27.31
N THR A 300 5.49 -5.86 28.45
CA THR A 300 4.32 -6.74 28.53
C THR A 300 3.09 -6.01 28.01
N ILE A 301 2.38 -6.62 27.06
CA ILE A 301 1.15 -6.08 26.47
C ILE A 301 -0.02 -7.04 26.65
N ARG A 302 -1.23 -6.48 26.63
CA ARG A 302 -2.48 -7.25 26.62
C ARG A 302 -3.06 -7.25 25.21
N GLN A 303 -3.26 -8.43 24.64
CA GLN A 303 -3.82 -8.59 23.30
C GLN A 303 -4.88 -9.68 23.26
N LEU A 304 -5.75 -9.63 22.26
CA LEU A 304 -6.65 -10.72 21.96
C LEU A 304 -5.84 -11.99 21.64
N ARG A 305 -6.15 -13.11 22.32
CA ARG A 305 -5.45 -14.39 22.10
C ARG A 305 -5.95 -14.99 20.79
N ILE A 306 -5.00 -15.31 19.91
CA ILE A 306 -5.24 -16.02 18.66
C ILE A 306 -4.47 -17.33 18.65
N GLU A 307 -5.03 -18.37 18.03
CA GLU A 307 -4.40 -19.69 17.93
C GLU A 307 -4.36 -20.15 16.47
N PRO A 308 -3.28 -20.80 16.00
CA PRO A 308 -3.28 -21.46 14.71
C PRO A 308 -4.22 -22.66 14.77
N VAL A 309 -5.12 -22.78 13.80
CA VAL A 309 -6.14 -23.85 13.77
C VAL A 309 -6.04 -24.74 12.53
N LEU A 310 -5.45 -24.23 11.44
CA LEU A 310 -5.29 -24.96 10.19
C LEU A 310 -4.07 -24.44 9.43
N ILE A 311 -3.30 -25.32 8.81
CA ILE A 311 -2.19 -24.95 7.93
C ILE A 311 -2.50 -25.46 6.53
N ASN A 312 -2.45 -24.55 5.55
CA ASN A 312 -2.46 -24.90 4.14
C ASN A 312 -1.03 -24.91 3.62
N TYR A 313 -0.63 -25.97 2.92
CA TYR A 313 0.75 -26.15 2.45
C TYR A 313 0.82 -26.95 1.15
N THR A 314 1.97 -26.94 0.49
CA THR A 314 2.19 -27.69 -0.75
C THR A 314 3.43 -28.53 -0.77
N ILE A 315 3.26 -29.69 -1.42
CA ILE A 315 4.30 -30.64 -1.77
C ILE A 315 4.22 -30.84 -3.29
N GLY A 316 5.30 -30.48 -3.99
CA GLY A 316 5.31 -30.44 -5.45
C GLY A 316 4.22 -29.50 -5.98
N SER A 317 3.23 -30.04 -6.69
CA SER A 317 2.09 -29.29 -7.24
C SER A 317 0.78 -29.50 -6.45
N THR A 318 0.79 -30.31 -5.39
CA THR A 318 -0.43 -30.67 -4.66
C THR A 318 -0.59 -29.83 -3.40
N ARG A 319 -1.80 -29.34 -3.15
CA ARG A 319 -2.19 -28.56 -1.96
C ARG A 319 -2.80 -29.48 -0.90
N TYR A 320 -2.37 -29.28 0.34
CA TYR A 320 -2.79 -30.03 1.52
C TYR A 320 -3.23 -29.08 2.63
N GLU A 321 -4.03 -29.61 3.55
CA GLU A 321 -4.42 -28.99 4.81
C GLU A 321 -4.08 -29.94 5.96
N LYS A 322 -3.67 -29.38 7.11
CA LYS A 322 -3.43 -30.12 8.34
C LYS A 322 -3.84 -29.28 9.56
N LEU A 323 -4.08 -29.97 10.67
CA LEU A 323 -4.08 -29.34 11.99
C LEU A 323 -2.63 -29.04 12.40
N PRO A 324 -2.34 -27.89 13.06
CA PRO A 324 -0.99 -27.58 13.55
C PRO A 324 -0.51 -28.57 14.61
N ASP A 325 0.71 -29.08 14.46
CA ASP A 325 1.37 -29.95 15.43
C ASP A 325 2.44 -29.19 16.25
N ASP A 326 3.14 -29.89 17.14
CA ASP A 326 4.12 -29.28 18.04
C ASP A 326 5.32 -28.69 17.31
N GLN A 327 5.71 -29.27 16.17
CA GLN A 327 6.78 -28.73 15.34
C GLN A 327 6.35 -27.38 14.73
N ASP A 328 5.11 -27.29 14.24
CA ASP A 328 4.58 -26.03 13.72
C ASP A 328 4.56 -24.94 14.81
N ARG A 329 4.12 -25.28 16.03
CA ARG A 329 4.11 -24.36 17.18
C ARG A 329 5.53 -23.88 17.54
N GLN A 330 6.50 -24.78 17.55
CA GLN A 330 7.89 -24.45 17.84
C GLN A 330 8.50 -23.51 16.78
N LEU A 331 8.16 -23.68 15.50
CA LEU A 331 8.62 -22.77 14.43
C LEU A 331 8.00 -21.36 14.60
N LEU A 332 6.73 -21.27 15.00
CA LEU A 332 6.08 -19.98 15.28
C LEU A 332 6.70 -19.28 16.49
N GLU A 333 7.02 -20.02 17.55
CA GLU A 333 7.74 -19.49 18.72
C GLU A 333 9.16 -19.03 18.35
N THR A 334 9.86 -19.82 17.53
CA THR A 334 11.19 -19.45 17.00
C THR A 334 11.12 -18.12 16.25
N ALA A 335 10.12 -17.94 15.37
CA ALA A 335 9.92 -16.68 14.67
C ALA A 335 9.66 -15.50 15.64
N SER A 336 8.85 -15.72 16.68
CA SER A 336 8.59 -14.72 17.72
C SER A 336 9.86 -14.31 18.47
N ASN A 337 10.75 -15.25 18.78
CA ASN A 337 11.99 -14.97 19.49
C ASN A 337 12.96 -14.14 18.65
N LEU A 338 13.03 -14.39 17.33
CA LEU A 338 13.90 -13.68 16.39
C LEU A 338 13.52 -12.20 16.22
N LEU A 339 12.27 -11.82 16.48
CA LEU A 339 11.82 -10.42 16.44
C LEU A 339 12.55 -9.52 17.44
N ASN A 340 13.20 -10.08 18.46
CA ASN A 340 13.98 -9.30 19.40
C ASN A 340 15.15 -8.55 18.75
N SER A 341 15.69 -9.08 17.65
CA SER A 341 16.83 -8.54 16.90
C SER A 341 16.50 -8.20 15.44
N HIS A 342 15.44 -8.78 14.88
CA HIS A 342 15.06 -8.62 13.47
C HIS A 342 13.68 -7.99 13.28
N GLY A 343 13.09 -7.41 14.33
CA GLY A 343 11.77 -6.79 14.25
C GLY A 343 11.76 -5.49 13.45
N LEU A 344 10.58 -5.15 12.91
CA LEU A 344 10.28 -3.79 12.43
C LEU A 344 10.48 -2.73 13.54
N PRO A 345 10.72 -1.46 13.17
CA PRO A 345 10.73 -0.37 14.13
C PRO A 345 9.38 -0.24 14.88
N SER A 346 9.45 0.26 16.11
CA SER A 346 8.27 0.56 16.91
C SER A 346 7.58 1.82 16.39
N ILE A 347 6.41 1.64 15.75
CA ILE A 347 5.63 2.74 15.16
C ILE A 347 4.25 2.74 15.79
N ALA A 348 3.99 3.71 16.67
CA ALA A 348 2.69 3.88 17.33
C ALA A 348 1.63 4.37 16.33
N LEU A 349 0.39 3.88 16.46
CA LEU A 349 -0.70 4.32 15.58
C LEU A 349 -1.10 5.77 15.88
N ILE A 350 -1.37 6.56 14.84
CA ILE A 350 -1.94 7.90 14.98
C ILE A 350 -3.38 7.84 15.51
N ASN A 351 -3.86 8.96 16.05
CA ASN A 351 -5.27 9.10 16.41
C ASN A 351 -6.15 9.04 15.15
N GLY A 352 -7.33 8.45 15.30
CA GLY A 352 -8.24 8.22 14.18
C GLY A 352 -9.36 7.26 14.52
N LYS A 353 -10.37 7.15 13.67
CA LYS A 353 -11.41 6.13 13.76
C LYS A 353 -10.90 4.74 13.35
N GLU A 354 -10.26 4.63 12.18
CA GLU A 354 -9.75 3.37 11.62
C GLU A 354 -8.46 2.91 12.31
N THR A 355 -7.55 3.83 12.61
CA THR A 355 -6.31 3.48 13.34
C THR A 355 -6.59 3.04 14.77
N GLN A 356 -7.61 3.61 15.43
CA GLN A 356 -7.98 3.23 16.81
C GLN A 356 -8.98 2.06 16.88
N ARG A 357 -9.58 1.66 15.74
CA ARG A 357 -10.55 0.54 15.65
C ARG A 357 -10.05 -0.74 16.31
N ASN A 358 -8.75 -1.03 16.21
CA ASN A 358 -8.16 -2.28 16.66
C ASN A 358 -7.47 -2.18 18.04
N VAL A 359 -7.52 -1.01 18.70
CA VAL A 359 -6.99 -0.84 20.06
C VAL A 359 -7.67 -1.78 21.07
N PRO A 360 -9.01 -2.02 21.02
CA PRO A 360 -9.66 -2.96 21.95
C PRO A 360 -9.16 -4.41 21.84
N ILE A 361 -8.59 -4.81 20.69
CA ILE A 361 -7.99 -6.13 20.48
C ILE A 361 -6.46 -6.13 20.72
N GLY A 362 -5.91 -5.01 21.18
CA GLY A 362 -4.51 -4.85 21.57
C GLY A 362 -3.57 -4.47 20.43
N ILE A 363 -4.08 -3.89 19.33
CA ILE A 363 -3.25 -3.33 18.25
C ILE A 363 -3.13 -1.82 18.47
N THR A 364 -1.93 -1.40 18.88
CA THR A 364 -1.56 -0.01 19.21
C THR A 364 -0.35 0.47 18.41
N HIS A 365 0.35 -0.46 17.75
CA HIS A 365 1.54 -0.20 16.94
C HIS A 365 1.44 -0.97 15.61
N LEU A 366 2.10 -0.46 14.56
CA LEU A 366 2.04 -0.99 13.20
C LEU A 366 2.44 -2.46 13.12
N HIS A 367 3.50 -2.88 13.83
CA HIS A 367 3.98 -4.26 13.79
C HIS A 367 2.97 -5.28 14.33
N GLN A 368 2.03 -4.85 15.17
CA GLN A 368 1.01 -5.70 15.78
C GLN A 368 -0.11 -6.08 14.78
N PHE A 369 -0.12 -5.48 13.58
CA PHE A 369 -0.93 -5.95 12.45
C PHE A 369 -0.40 -7.24 11.81
N PHE A 370 0.73 -7.77 12.25
CA PHE A 370 1.30 -9.02 11.74
C PHE A 370 1.32 -10.10 12.82
N THR A 371 1.20 -11.36 12.41
CA THR A 371 1.57 -12.51 13.24
C THR A 371 3.09 -12.63 13.33
N PRO A 372 3.65 -13.29 14.36
CA PRO A 372 5.11 -13.25 14.58
C PRO A 372 5.96 -13.71 13.39
N ARG A 373 5.54 -14.77 12.71
CA ARG A 373 6.22 -15.24 11.48
C ARG A 373 6.14 -14.19 10.39
N GLU A 374 4.96 -13.70 10.07
CA GLU A 374 4.79 -12.73 8.99
C GLU A 374 5.48 -11.38 9.29
N HIS A 375 5.52 -10.95 10.56
CA HIS A 375 6.30 -9.80 11.01
C HIS A 375 7.78 -9.98 10.71
N LEU A 376 8.37 -11.13 11.07
CA LEU A 376 9.78 -11.41 10.84
C LEU A 376 10.14 -11.32 9.35
N PHE A 377 9.32 -11.91 8.47
CA PHE A 377 9.59 -11.86 7.03
C PHE A 377 9.35 -10.48 6.40
N VAL A 378 8.35 -9.73 6.87
CA VAL A 378 8.16 -8.34 6.45
C VAL A 378 9.33 -7.48 6.89
N ALA A 379 9.83 -7.68 8.11
CA ALA A 379 11.02 -7.00 8.60
C ALA A 379 12.27 -7.39 7.81
N ALA A 380 12.48 -8.68 7.51
CA ALA A 380 13.59 -9.12 6.67
C ALA A 380 13.55 -8.45 5.28
N LEU A 381 12.38 -8.42 4.63
CA LEU A 381 12.20 -7.69 3.37
C LEU A 381 12.55 -6.22 3.52
N TRP A 382 12.03 -5.54 4.55
CA TRP A 382 12.33 -4.14 4.84
C TRP A 382 13.83 -3.88 4.95
N HIS A 383 14.55 -4.65 5.80
CA HIS A 383 15.98 -4.47 6.02
C HIS A 383 16.80 -4.75 4.74
N HIS A 384 16.50 -5.81 3.99
CA HIS A 384 17.20 -6.11 2.74
C HIS A 384 16.97 -5.03 1.68
N ILE A 385 15.75 -4.50 1.58
CA ILE A 385 15.43 -3.46 0.61
C ILE A 385 16.11 -2.13 1.00
N GLN A 386 16.06 -1.73 2.27
CA GLN A 386 16.72 -0.49 2.73
C GLN A 386 18.22 -0.47 2.43
N ASN A 387 18.87 -1.63 2.56
CA ASN A 387 20.29 -1.83 2.27
C ASN A 387 20.59 -2.12 0.78
N TYR A 388 19.59 -2.07 -0.11
CA TYR A 388 19.83 -2.30 -1.54
C TYR A 388 20.57 -1.09 -2.15
N PRO A 389 21.73 -1.29 -2.83
CA PRO A 389 22.60 -0.17 -3.22
C PRO A 389 21.99 0.78 -4.25
N ASP A 390 21.35 0.26 -5.29
CA ASP A 390 20.75 1.09 -6.34
C ASP A 390 19.45 1.71 -5.82
N ASN A 391 19.41 3.04 -5.74
CA ASN A 391 18.25 3.73 -5.20
C ASN A 391 16.99 3.54 -6.06
N ASN A 392 17.09 3.56 -7.38
CA ASN A 392 15.90 3.44 -8.24
C ASN A 392 15.26 2.05 -8.07
N LEU A 393 16.08 0.99 -8.02
CA LEU A 393 15.62 -0.37 -7.73
C LEU A 393 15.09 -0.48 -6.30
N ARG A 394 15.76 0.14 -5.32
CA ARG A 394 15.30 0.20 -3.93
C ARG A 394 13.89 0.78 -3.81
N GLN A 395 13.60 1.90 -4.49
CA GLN A 395 12.26 2.51 -4.45
C GLN A 395 11.19 1.58 -5.07
N MET A 396 11.50 0.89 -6.19
CA MET A 396 10.59 -0.09 -6.80
C MET A 396 10.37 -1.33 -5.93
N LEU A 397 11.41 -1.79 -5.23
CA LEU A 397 11.30 -2.87 -4.25
C LEU A 397 10.44 -2.44 -3.05
N LEU A 398 10.59 -1.21 -2.57
CA LEU A 398 9.72 -0.62 -1.55
C LEU A 398 8.26 -0.58 -2.03
N LEU A 399 8.00 -0.19 -3.28
CA LEU A 399 6.65 -0.22 -3.88
C LEU A 399 6.06 -1.64 -3.88
N ALA A 400 6.86 -2.66 -4.20
CA ALA A 400 6.42 -4.04 -4.14
C ALA A 400 6.13 -4.51 -2.72
N LEU A 401 6.92 -4.06 -1.74
CA LEU A 401 6.67 -4.33 -0.33
C LEU A 401 5.36 -3.68 0.13
N THR A 402 5.17 -2.38 -0.08
CA THR A 402 3.95 -1.65 0.32
C THR A 402 2.70 -2.23 -0.34
N ALA A 403 2.78 -2.63 -1.61
CA ALA A 403 1.67 -3.31 -2.31
C ALA A 403 1.29 -4.65 -1.64
N SER A 404 2.24 -5.29 -0.97
CA SER A 404 2.07 -6.61 -0.34
C SER A 404 1.54 -6.50 1.09
N LEU A 405 1.88 -5.44 1.84
CA LEU A 405 1.63 -5.33 3.29
C LEU A 405 0.18 -5.61 3.70
N PRO A 406 -0.86 -5.05 3.05
CA PRO A 406 -2.23 -5.31 3.51
C PRO A 406 -2.58 -6.80 3.43
N TYR A 407 -2.09 -7.49 2.41
CA TYR A 407 -2.35 -8.91 2.19
C TYR A 407 -1.51 -9.82 3.08
N THR A 408 -0.32 -9.40 3.48
CA THR A 408 0.54 -10.15 4.40
C THR A 408 0.20 -9.95 5.88
N SER A 409 -0.67 -8.99 6.18
CA SER A 409 -1.11 -8.65 7.54
C SER A 409 -2.30 -9.49 8.03
N ARG A 410 -2.63 -9.32 9.31
CA ARG A 410 -3.83 -9.80 10.00
C ARG A 410 -5.12 -9.20 9.40
N MET A 411 -5.05 -8.19 8.54
CA MET A 411 -6.23 -7.71 7.80
C MET A 411 -6.71 -8.71 6.75
N ARG A 412 -5.88 -9.69 6.35
CA ARG A 412 -6.33 -10.75 5.42
C ARG A 412 -7.26 -11.73 6.11
N ARG A 413 -8.55 -11.60 5.81
CA ARG A 413 -9.64 -12.37 6.41
C ARG A 413 -9.79 -13.75 5.79
N PHE A 414 -10.14 -14.72 6.62
CA PHE A 414 -10.69 -15.99 6.16
C PHE A 414 -12.15 -15.83 5.76
N ARG A 415 -12.59 -16.55 4.73
CA ARG A 415 -14.00 -16.68 4.37
C ARG A 415 -14.41 -18.14 4.45
N ALA A 416 -15.51 -18.43 5.15
CA ALA A 416 -16.03 -19.79 5.32
C ALA A 416 -16.38 -20.46 3.98
N ASP A 417 -16.83 -19.66 2.99
CA ASP A 417 -17.10 -20.13 1.62
C ASP A 417 -15.84 -20.53 0.83
N ARG A 418 -14.65 -20.26 1.40
CA ARG A 418 -13.32 -20.55 0.83
C ARG A 418 -13.10 -19.91 -0.55
N LYS A 419 -13.91 -18.92 -0.95
CA LYS A 419 -13.80 -18.17 -2.22
C LYS A 419 -12.76 -17.05 -2.12
N GLY A 420 -11.60 -17.37 -1.56
CA GLY A 420 -10.53 -16.42 -1.30
C GLY A 420 -10.68 -15.68 0.04
N GLY A 421 -9.94 -14.58 0.15
CA GLY A 421 -9.82 -13.81 1.37
C GLY A 421 -8.83 -12.67 1.18
N GLY A 422 -9.15 -11.51 1.72
CA GLY A 422 -8.38 -10.28 1.57
C GLY A 422 -8.82 -9.23 2.60
N PRO A 423 -8.04 -8.14 2.71
CA PRO A 423 -8.44 -6.97 3.47
C PRO A 423 -9.84 -6.49 3.07
N LEU A 424 -10.59 -5.96 4.04
CA LEU A 424 -11.83 -5.27 3.74
C LEU A 424 -11.48 -3.86 3.23
N SER A 425 -11.89 -3.56 2.00
CA SER A 425 -11.59 -2.28 1.35
C SER A 425 -12.02 -1.10 2.21
N GLY A 426 -11.17 -0.07 2.29
CA GLY A 426 -11.47 1.18 3.00
C GLY A 426 -11.49 1.07 4.51
N THR A 427 -10.87 0.04 5.10
CA THR A 427 -10.81 -0.15 6.56
C THR A 427 -9.47 -0.75 6.97
N LEU A 428 -9.06 -0.53 8.22
CA LEU A 428 -7.97 -1.27 8.85
C LEU A 428 -8.48 -2.49 9.63
N TYR A 429 -9.62 -3.06 9.23
CA TYR A 429 -10.31 -4.09 10.00
C TYR A 429 -9.54 -5.42 10.08
N VAL A 430 -9.35 -5.90 11.31
CA VAL A 430 -8.86 -7.25 11.60
C VAL A 430 -10.04 -8.12 12.04
N SER A 431 -10.28 -9.22 11.33
CA SER A 431 -11.35 -10.16 11.65
C SER A 431 -10.92 -11.23 12.64
N SER A 432 -11.88 -11.94 13.25
CA SER A 432 -11.61 -13.03 14.18
C SER A 432 -11.02 -14.30 13.57
N LEU A 433 -11.08 -14.43 12.24
CA LEU A 433 -10.45 -15.53 11.50
C LEU A 433 -9.56 -14.94 10.41
N ILE A 434 -8.25 -15.11 10.54
CA ILE A 434 -7.26 -14.48 9.66
C ILE A 434 -6.42 -15.54 8.93
N THR A 435 -6.00 -15.23 7.71
CA THR A 435 -5.14 -16.12 6.90
C THR A 435 -3.93 -15.37 6.36
N PRO A 436 -3.01 -14.91 7.23
CA PRO A 436 -1.74 -14.38 6.77
C PRO A 436 -1.03 -15.39 5.84
N PRO A 437 -0.71 -15.00 4.60
CA PRO A 437 -0.10 -15.86 3.60
C PRO A 437 1.42 -15.89 3.75
N HIS A 438 2.07 -16.75 2.96
CA HIS A 438 3.51 -16.74 2.79
C HIS A 438 3.98 -15.37 2.25
N VAL A 439 4.75 -14.64 3.07
CA VAL A 439 5.16 -13.25 2.79
C VAL A 439 5.99 -13.15 1.51
N LEU A 440 7.06 -13.94 1.38
CA LEU A 440 7.95 -13.87 0.21
C LEU A 440 7.24 -14.20 -1.10
N LYS A 441 6.38 -15.23 -1.12
CA LYS A 441 5.56 -15.56 -2.31
C LYS A 441 4.61 -14.43 -2.66
N THR A 442 4.02 -13.77 -1.66
CA THR A 442 3.13 -12.61 -1.86
C THR A 442 3.89 -11.43 -2.43
N PHE A 443 5.05 -11.09 -1.84
CA PHE A 443 5.97 -10.06 -2.32
C PHE A 443 6.39 -10.30 -3.78
N ARG A 444 6.89 -11.50 -4.10
CA ARG A 444 7.31 -11.89 -5.44
C ARG A 444 6.18 -11.80 -6.47
N ARG A 445 4.97 -12.23 -6.10
CA ARG A 445 3.78 -12.12 -6.97
C ARG A 445 3.43 -10.66 -7.24
N ASN A 446 3.38 -9.82 -6.21
CA ASN A 446 3.06 -8.40 -6.37
C ASN A 446 4.14 -7.66 -7.15
N ALA A 447 5.42 -7.97 -6.93
CA ALA A 447 6.52 -7.49 -7.75
C ALA A 447 6.36 -7.91 -9.21
N SER A 448 5.91 -9.13 -9.49
CA SER A 448 5.62 -9.57 -10.87
C SER A 448 4.46 -8.78 -11.50
N THR A 449 3.43 -8.43 -10.72
CA THR A 449 2.33 -7.56 -11.18
C THR A 449 2.84 -6.17 -11.53
N ILE A 450 3.69 -5.57 -10.68
CA ILE A 450 4.36 -4.28 -10.95
C ILE A 450 5.26 -4.39 -12.19
N ALA A 451 6.03 -5.46 -12.32
CA ALA A 451 6.90 -5.68 -13.47
C ALA A 451 6.11 -5.74 -14.80
N ASN A 452 4.85 -6.19 -14.77
CA ASN A 452 3.96 -6.17 -15.93
C ASN A 452 3.38 -4.78 -16.24
N SER A 453 3.40 -3.84 -15.27
CA SER A 453 3.03 -2.44 -15.51
C SER A 453 4.17 -1.58 -16.01
N LEU A 454 5.41 -2.05 -15.91
CA LEU A 454 6.56 -1.40 -16.51
C LEU A 454 6.44 -1.52 -18.03
N THR A 455 5.84 -0.51 -18.65
CA THR A 455 5.78 -0.34 -20.10
C THR A 455 7.17 -0.05 -20.66
N PRO A 456 7.41 -0.26 -21.98
CA PRO A 456 8.62 0.25 -22.64
C PRO A 456 8.80 1.74 -22.32
N PRO A 457 10.05 2.21 -22.19
CA PRO A 457 10.41 3.20 -21.19
C PRO A 457 9.58 4.48 -21.30
N VAL A 458 9.00 4.88 -20.17
CA VAL A 458 8.67 6.29 -19.92
C VAL A 458 9.91 7.09 -20.30
N ASP A 459 9.73 8.14 -21.10
CA ASP A 459 10.81 8.97 -21.61
C ASP A 459 11.88 9.21 -20.51
N PRO A 460 13.16 8.87 -20.74
CA PRO A 460 14.25 9.11 -19.79
C PRO A 460 14.32 10.55 -19.30
N HIS A 461 13.76 11.51 -20.06
CA HIS A 461 13.67 12.91 -19.68
C HIS A 461 12.74 13.17 -18.48
N ARG A 462 11.91 12.19 -18.08
CA ARG A 462 10.99 12.23 -16.93
C ARG A 462 10.11 13.49 -16.95
N GLY A 463 9.07 13.45 -17.79
CA GLY A 463 8.18 14.58 -18.06
C GLY A 463 7.23 15.00 -16.93
N HIS A 464 7.64 14.89 -15.67
CA HIS A 464 6.81 15.19 -14.51
C HIS A 464 7.62 15.78 -13.36
N VAL A 465 6.93 16.51 -12.50
CA VAL A 465 7.41 16.92 -11.17
C VAL A 465 6.31 16.68 -10.15
N ILE A 466 6.65 16.07 -9.02
CA ILE A 466 5.71 15.62 -8.00
C ILE A 466 6.07 16.25 -6.66
N SER A 467 5.04 16.74 -5.96
CA SER A 467 5.15 17.36 -4.64
C SER A 467 4.24 16.67 -3.61
N THR A 468 4.76 16.43 -2.41
CA THR A 468 3.92 16.01 -1.27
C THR A 468 3.58 17.22 -0.41
N GLN A 469 2.42 17.81 -0.64
CA GLN A 469 1.99 19.03 0.06
C GLN A 469 0.49 19.29 -0.02
N ASP A 470 0.03 20.25 0.77
CA ASP A 470 -1.31 20.84 0.64
C ASP A 470 -1.45 21.65 -0.66
N SER A 471 -2.52 21.40 -1.40
CA SER A 471 -2.84 22.12 -2.64
C SER A 471 -3.50 23.49 -2.40
N GLY A 472 -3.80 23.83 -1.15
CA GLY A 472 -4.09 25.22 -0.75
C GLY A 472 -2.84 26.10 -0.59
N HIS A 473 -1.63 25.56 -0.81
CA HIS A 473 -0.36 26.27 -0.63
C HIS A 473 0.62 25.93 -1.76
N LEU A 474 0.47 26.56 -2.94
CA LEU A 474 1.23 26.22 -4.15
C LEU A 474 2.24 27.30 -4.57
N GLN A 475 2.83 28.04 -3.64
CA GLN A 475 3.62 29.26 -3.94
C GLN A 475 4.84 29.04 -4.86
N GLN A 476 5.30 27.79 -5.00
CA GLN A 476 6.37 27.43 -5.92
C GLN A 476 5.92 27.28 -7.39
N ILE A 477 4.61 27.33 -7.66
CA ILE A 477 4.01 27.34 -8.99
C ILE A 477 3.68 28.82 -9.30
N PRO A 478 4.37 29.47 -10.24
CA PRO A 478 4.06 30.84 -10.61
C PRO A 478 2.66 30.96 -11.23
N ASP A 479 2.00 32.11 -11.04
CA ASP A 479 0.70 32.41 -11.67
C ASP A 479 0.75 32.25 -13.19
N SER A 480 -0.36 31.79 -13.79
CA SER A 480 -0.53 31.69 -15.25
C SER A 480 0.59 30.87 -15.95
N SER A 481 1.08 29.81 -15.29
CA SER A 481 2.20 29.00 -15.77
C SER A 481 1.85 27.57 -16.20
N VAL A 482 0.60 27.15 -15.99
CA VAL A 482 0.07 25.83 -16.37
C VAL A 482 -0.94 25.96 -17.51
N ASP A 483 -1.01 24.96 -18.38
CA ASP A 483 -1.87 24.99 -19.57
C ASP A 483 -3.25 24.37 -19.33
N TYR A 484 -3.34 23.39 -18.43
CA TYR A 484 -4.58 22.69 -18.14
C TYR A 484 -4.59 22.11 -16.73
N VAL A 485 -5.68 22.36 -16.00
CA VAL A 485 -5.91 21.75 -14.68
C VAL A 485 -6.86 20.56 -14.84
N PHE A 486 -6.38 19.36 -14.51
CA PHE A 486 -7.21 18.16 -14.38
C PHE A 486 -7.10 17.68 -12.94
N THR A 487 -8.19 17.68 -12.19
CA THR A 487 -8.16 17.36 -10.76
C THR A 487 -9.40 16.60 -10.31
N ASP A 488 -9.21 15.62 -9.43
CA ASP A 488 -10.26 14.76 -8.86
C ASP A 488 -10.19 14.79 -7.32
N PRO A 489 -10.78 15.81 -6.68
CA PRO A 489 -10.67 16.02 -5.24
C PRO A 489 -11.41 14.96 -4.41
N PRO A 490 -11.09 14.84 -3.11
CA PRO A 490 -11.76 13.91 -2.21
C PRO A 490 -13.26 14.22 -2.02
N PHE A 491 -14.06 13.16 -1.85
CA PHE A 491 -15.52 13.21 -1.73
C PHE A 491 -15.99 13.23 -0.26
N GLY A 492 -15.66 14.29 0.49
CA GLY A 492 -16.17 14.55 1.83
C GLY A 492 -16.07 13.36 2.81
N HIS A 493 -17.18 12.65 3.04
CA HIS A 493 -17.31 11.57 4.03
C HIS A 493 -16.81 10.19 3.59
N ASN A 494 -16.29 10.04 2.37
CA ASN A 494 -16.02 8.71 1.81
C ASN A 494 -14.92 7.95 2.58
N PHE A 495 -13.76 8.57 2.81
CA PHE A 495 -12.63 7.97 3.50
C PHE A 495 -11.88 8.98 4.34
N ASP A 496 -11.42 8.55 5.52
CA ASP A 496 -10.35 9.22 6.27
C ASP A 496 -9.01 8.70 5.71
N TYR A 497 -8.50 9.34 4.64
CA TYR A 497 -7.36 8.83 3.87
C TYR A 497 -6.09 8.76 4.71
N SER A 498 -5.76 9.80 5.48
CA SER A 498 -4.56 9.82 6.34
C SER A 498 -4.50 8.65 7.30
N GLU A 499 -5.64 8.25 7.86
CA GLU A 499 -5.75 7.11 8.78
C GLU A 499 -5.50 5.77 8.08
N LEU A 500 -6.07 5.58 6.90
CA LEU A 500 -5.89 4.37 6.11
C LEU A 500 -4.45 4.29 5.53
N ASN A 501 -3.93 5.44 5.10
CA ASN A 501 -2.60 5.59 4.54
C ASN A 501 -1.50 5.36 5.57
N PHE A 502 -1.77 5.63 6.85
CA PHE A 502 -0.84 5.42 7.96
C PHE A 502 -0.21 4.02 7.97
N PHE A 503 -0.96 3.00 7.55
CA PHE A 503 -0.45 1.64 7.50
C PHE A 503 0.78 1.46 6.59
N TRP A 504 0.89 2.27 5.53
CA TRP A 504 2.09 2.33 4.69
C TRP A 504 3.03 3.44 5.12
N GLU A 505 2.50 4.64 5.34
CA GLU A 505 3.25 5.86 5.65
C GLU A 505 4.08 5.74 6.93
N GLY A 506 3.53 5.10 7.96
CA GLY A 506 4.26 4.83 9.20
C GLY A 506 5.51 3.97 8.98
N LEU A 507 5.46 3.02 8.03
CA LEU A 507 6.64 2.24 7.65
C LEU A 507 7.61 3.07 6.80
N LEU A 508 7.10 3.91 5.89
CA LEU A 508 7.90 4.75 5.01
C LEU A 508 8.64 5.90 5.74
N GLY A 509 8.19 6.28 6.94
CA GLY A 509 8.83 7.31 7.78
C GLY A 509 8.34 8.74 7.53
N ALA A 510 7.40 8.94 6.59
CA ALA A 510 6.75 10.22 6.33
C ALA A 510 5.23 10.04 6.35
N VAL A 511 4.55 10.75 7.25
CA VAL A 511 3.12 10.62 7.55
C VAL A 511 2.35 11.87 7.17
N THR A 512 1.17 11.69 6.57
CA THR A 512 0.24 12.75 6.20
C THR A 512 -0.08 13.65 7.39
N ASN A 513 -0.01 14.96 7.20
CA ASN A 513 -0.48 15.92 8.18
C ASN A 513 -2.01 16.01 8.13
N GLN A 514 -2.68 15.39 9.10
CA GLN A 514 -4.14 15.29 9.12
C GLN A 514 -4.84 16.65 9.11
N LYS A 515 -4.21 17.76 9.55
CA LYS A 515 -4.89 19.06 9.63
C LYS A 515 -5.34 19.58 8.26
N ALA A 516 -4.50 19.47 7.24
CA ALA A 516 -4.79 19.96 5.89
C ALA A 516 -5.66 18.99 5.05
N GLU A 517 -6.01 17.82 5.58
CA GLU A 517 -6.79 16.82 4.83
C GLU A 517 -8.23 17.29 4.57
N ALA A 518 -8.58 17.52 3.30
CA ALA A 518 -9.90 18.01 2.88
C ALA A 518 -10.96 16.88 2.91
N ILE A 519 -11.45 16.55 4.10
CA ILE A 519 -12.50 15.54 4.34
C ILE A 519 -13.49 15.99 5.42
N VAL A 520 -14.62 15.31 5.53
CA VAL A 520 -15.53 15.44 6.69
C VAL A 520 -15.34 14.25 7.61
N SER A 521 -14.76 14.50 8.79
CA SER A 521 -14.25 13.45 9.67
C SER A 521 -14.56 13.73 11.14
N THR A 522 -15.30 12.80 11.76
CA THR A 522 -15.62 12.87 13.19
C THR A 522 -14.40 12.66 14.07
N SER A 523 -13.43 11.83 13.66
CA SER A 523 -12.21 11.56 14.44
C SER A 523 -11.24 12.73 14.42
N GLN A 524 -11.23 13.51 13.34
CA GLN A 524 -10.41 14.72 13.22
C GLN A 524 -11.13 16.01 13.64
N GLY A 525 -12.41 15.93 14.01
CA GLY A 525 -13.21 17.10 14.38
C GLY A 525 -13.51 18.05 13.22
N LYS A 526 -13.63 17.53 11.99
CA LYS A 526 -13.91 18.30 10.77
C LYS A 526 -15.35 18.09 10.32
N GLY A 527 -16.13 19.16 10.29
CA GLY A 527 -17.47 19.20 9.73
C GLY A 527 -17.48 19.60 8.25
N ILE A 528 -18.68 19.92 7.76
CA ILE A 528 -18.88 20.31 6.36
C ILE A 528 -18.29 21.69 6.04
N ASP A 529 -18.27 22.60 7.03
CA ASP A 529 -17.73 23.95 6.84
C ASP A 529 -16.20 23.91 6.71
N GLU A 530 -15.51 23.14 7.55
CA GLU A 530 -14.05 22.93 7.44
C GLU A 530 -13.68 22.27 6.10
N TYR A 531 -14.45 21.28 5.66
CA TYR A 531 -14.27 20.68 4.33
C TYR A 531 -14.43 21.71 3.22
N ARG A 532 -15.48 22.55 3.27
CA ARG A 532 -15.70 23.61 2.28
C ARG A 532 -14.53 24.59 2.26
N GLU A 533 -14.05 25.03 3.41
CA GLU A 533 -12.94 25.97 3.52
C GLU A 533 -11.63 25.41 2.95
N LEU A 534 -11.30 24.14 3.23
CA LEU A 534 -10.11 23.48 2.68
C LEU A 534 -10.20 23.31 1.15
N MET A 535 -11.39 22.95 0.66
CA MET A 535 -11.66 22.83 -0.77
C MET A 535 -11.60 24.18 -1.49
N GLU A 536 -12.20 25.22 -0.91
CA GLU A 536 -12.17 26.59 -1.45
C GLU A 536 -10.74 27.12 -1.52
N ARG A 537 -9.94 26.94 -0.46
CA ARG A 537 -8.53 27.31 -0.44
C ARG A 537 -7.71 26.59 -1.51
N SER A 538 -7.98 25.30 -1.71
CA SER A 538 -7.27 24.53 -2.75
C SER A 538 -7.63 25.04 -4.14
N PHE A 539 -8.91 25.26 -4.43
CA PHE A 539 -9.34 25.75 -5.73
C PHE A 539 -8.99 27.22 -5.98
N SER A 540 -8.82 28.03 -4.94
CA SER A 540 -8.35 29.41 -5.10
C SER A 540 -6.93 29.50 -5.61
N GLU A 541 -6.13 28.43 -5.55
CA GLU A 541 -4.78 28.37 -6.13
C GLU A 541 -4.79 27.94 -7.62
N TYR A 542 -5.96 27.60 -8.20
CA TYR A 542 -6.07 27.05 -9.56
C TYR A 542 -6.45 28.14 -10.59
N TYR A 543 -5.53 29.07 -10.90
CA TYR A 543 -5.79 30.19 -11.83
C TYR A 543 -4.66 30.52 -12.81
#